data_AF-A0A9X2X907-F1
#
_entry.id   AF-A0A9X2X907-F1
#
_cell.length_a   1.000
_cell.length_b   1.000
_cell.length_c   1.000
_cell.angle_alpha   90.00
_cell.angle_beta   90.00
_cell.angle_gamma   90.00
#
_symmetry.space_group_name_H-M   'P 1'
#
loop_
_entity.id
_entity.type
_entity.pdbx_description
1 polymer ?
#
loop_
_entity_poly.entity_id
_entity_poly.type
_entity_poly.pdbx_seq_one_letter_code
_entity_poly.pdbx_strand_id
1 'polypeptide(L)'
;MEDFLYGQSGRQAGDPDKAAALMIDAVDSPNPPGRLMMGKDAFDLYDRLIAARQKEYDEWRSRGEATAFDGAKALPIHFQRGQAEQHP
;
A
#
# COMPACT_ATOMS: atom_id res chain seq x y z
N MET A 1 -23.11 11.92 -0.43
CA MET A 1 -21.66 12.07 -0.74
C MET A 1 -21.22 13.49 -0.49
N GLU A 2 -22.12 14.47 -0.70
CA GLU A 2 -21.93 15.88 -0.36
C GLU A 2 -21.53 16.12 1.10
N ASP A 3 -22.16 15.45 2.07
CA ASP A 3 -21.86 15.65 3.51
C ASP A 3 -20.41 15.30 3.88
N PHE A 4 -19.83 14.28 3.23
CA PHE A 4 -18.45 13.89 3.46
C PHE A 4 -17.46 14.91 2.90
N LEU A 5 -17.75 15.49 1.72
CA LEU A 5 -16.86 16.44 1.04
C LEU A 5 -16.93 17.84 1.68
N TYR A 6 -18.12 18.32 2.04
CA TYR A 6 -18.32 19.68 2.54
C TYR A 6 -18.40 19.78 4.07
N GLY A 7 -18.70 18.69 4.79
CA GLY A 7 -18.83 18.67 6.25
C GLY A 7 -17.52 18.54 7.03
N GLN A 8 -16.41 18.25 6.36
CA GLN A 8 -15.13 17.92 7.01
C GLN A 8 -14.14 19.09 7.10
N SER A 9 -14.48 20.27 6.56
CA SER A 9 -13.63 21.46 6.67
C SER A 9 -13.45 21.84 8.15
N GLY A 10 -12.21 21.78 8.65
CA GLY A 10 -11.88 22.04 10.06
C GLY A 10 -12.27 20.91 11.02
N ARG A 11 -12.71 19.75 10.52
CA ARG A 11 -13.10 18.56 11.29
C ARG A 11 -12.36 17.30 10.82
N GLN A 12 -11.22 17.48 10.15
CA GLN A 12 -10.40 16.38 9.70
C GLN A 12 -9.91 15.57 10.91
N ALA A 13 -9.88 14.24 10.78
CA ALA A 13 -9.34 13.36 11.82
C ALA A 13 -7.80 13.49 11.94
N GLY A 14 -7.14 13.95 10.87
CA GLY A 14 -5.71 14.20 10.82
C GLY A 14 -5.35 15.68 10.97
N ASP A 15 -4.09 15.92 11.30
CA ASP A 15 -3.49 17.24 11.44
C ASP A 15 -2.83 17.63 10.10
N PRO A 16 -3.33 18.64 9.37
CA PRO A 16 -2.82 19.01 8.06
C PRO A 16 -1.39 19.56 8.10
N ASP A 17 -0.97 20.22 9.18
CA ASP A 17 0.40 20.74 9.30
C ASP A 17 1.40 19.59 9.41
N LYS A 18 1.06 18.55 10.17
CA LYS A 18 1.88 17.33 10.26
C LYS A 18 1.91 16.54 8.96
N ALA A 19 0.79 16.50 8.23
CA ALA A 19 0.74 15.86 6.93
C ALA A 19 1.67 16.56 5.92
N ALA A 20 1.63 17.90 5.87
CA ALA A 20 2.51 18.68 5.02
C ALA A 20 3.99 18.48 5.36
N ALA A 21 4.36 18.47 6.64
CA ALA A 21 5.73 18.19 7.07
C ALA A 21 6.22 16.80 6.60
N LEU A 22 5.38 15.77 6.77
CA LEU A 22 5.72 14.41 6.34
C LEU A 22 5.85 14.28 4.81
N MET A 23 5.08 15.05 4.04
CA MET A 23 5.23 15.08 2.57
C MET A 23 6.59 15.65 2.15
N ILE A 24 7.06 16.72 2.82
CA ILE A 24 8.38 17.31 2.57
C ILE A 24 9.46 16.28 2.92
N ASP A 25 9.39 15.67 4.10
CA ASP A 25 10.32 14.62 4.52
C ASP A 25 10.38 13.45 3.52
N ALA A 26 9.24 13.06 2.95
CA ALA A 26 9.17 11.98 1.96
C ALA A 26 9.87 12.34 0.65
N VAL A 27 9.75 13.59 0.19
CA VAL A 27 10.41 14.07 -1.04
C VAL A 27 11.91 14.24 -0.83
N ASP A 28 12.33 14.70 0.35
CA ASP A 28 13.74 14.89 0.70
C ASP A 28 14.44 13.58 1.10
N SER A 29 13.70 12.48 1.27
CA SER A 29 14.25 11.19 1.63
C SER A 29 15.16 10.64 0.51
N PRO A 30 16.36 10.12 0.84
CA PRO A 30 17.21 9.42 -0.15
C PRO A 30 16.56 8.14 -0.68
N ASN A 31 15.47 7.69 -0.06
CA ASN A 31 14.67 6.56 -0.49
C ASN A 31 13.18 6.87 -0.30
N PRO A 32 12.56 7.63 -1.22
CA PRO A 32 11.17 8.03 -1.09
C PRO A 32 10.23 6.82 -1.19
N PRO A 33 9.15 6.77 -0.39
CA PRO A 33 8.17 5.70 -0.50
C PRO A 33 7.34 5.87 -1.78
N GLY A 34 7.08 4.79 -2.52
CA GLY A 34 6.17 4.82 -3.67
C GLY A 34 4.70 5.08 -3.28
N ARG A 35 4.35 4.89 -2.00
CA ARG A 35 3.04 5.23 -1.42
C ARG A 35 3.25 5.79 -0.01
N LEU A 36 2.80 7.02 0.23
CA LEU A 36 2.88 7.67 1.54
C LEU A 36 1.52 7.60 2.24
N MET A 37 1.41 6.74 3.24
CA MET A 37 0.20 6.62 4.07
C MET A 37 0.25 7.66 5.20
N MET A 38 -0.86 8.35 5.46
CA MET A 38 -0.94 9.40 6.47
C MET A 38 -2.25 9.28 7.26
N GLY A 39 -2.16 9.43 8.59
CA GLY A 39 -3.31 9.29 9.48
C GLY A 39 -3.50 7.87 10.01
N LYS A 40 -3.98 7.76 11.25
CA LYS A 40 -4.15 6.48 11.94
C LYS A 40 -5.22 5.59 11.28
N ASP A 41 -6.32 6.20 10.84
CA ASP A 41 -7.40 5.52 10.14
C ASP A 41 -6.94 4.88 8.83
N ALA A 42 -6.04 5.54 8.10
CA ALA A 42 -5.44 5.00 6.89
C ALA A 42 -4.62 3.73 7.17
N PHE A 43 -3.82 3.73 8.25
CA PHE A 43 -3.09 2.53 8.69
C PHE A 43 -4.04 1.43 9.19
N ASP A 44 -5.02 1.76 10.04
CA ASP A 44 -5.98 0.77 10.56
C ASP A 44 -6.80 0.09 9.45
N LEU A 45 -7.11 0.82 8.36
CA LEU A 45 -7.74 0.23 7.17
C LEU A 45 -6.78 -0.68 6.42
N TYR A 46 -5.56 -0.21 6.17
CA TYR A 46 -4.58 -0.95 5.37
C TYR A 46 -4.11 -2.23 6.06
N ASP A 47 -3.92 -2.20 7.39
CA ASP A 47 -3.57 -3.37 8.19
C ASP A 47 -4.64 -4.45 8.09
N ARG A 48 -5.92 -4.07 8.16
CA ARG A 48 -7.04 -5.01 7.97
C ARG A 48 -7.05 -5.61 6.57
N LEU A 49 -6.79 -4.80 5.54
CA LEU A 49 -6.71 -5.26 4.16
C LEU A 49 -5.54 -6.23 3.92
N ILE A 50 -4.34 -5.92 4.46
CA ILE A 50 -3.18 -6.80 4.39
C ILE A 50 -3.49 -8.12 5.10
N ALA A 51 -4.01 -8.07 6.32
CA ALA A 51 -4.30 -9.26 7.11
C ALA A 51 -5.31 -10.19 6.39
N ALA A 52 -6.37 -9.62 5.83
CA ALA A 52 -7.35 -10.37 5.05
C ALA A 52 -6.71 -11.03 3.82
N ARG A 53 -5.94 -10.27 3.04
CA ARG A 53 -5.27 -10.78 1.84
C ARG A 53 -4.22 -11.85 2.16
N GLN A 54 -3.46 -11.66 3.23
CA GLN A 54 -2.44 -12.62 3.67
C GLN A 54 -3.10 -13.94 4.09
N LYS A 55 -4.22 -13.86 4.84
CA LYS A 55 -4.99 -15.05 5.22
C LYS A 55 -5.46 -15.83 4.00
N GLU A 56 -6.06 -15.15 3.02
CA GLU A 56 -6.53 -15.80 1.79
C GLU A 56 -5.36 -16.40 0.98
N TYR A 57 -4.25 -15.67 0.89
CA TYR A 57 -3.03 -16.15 0.23
C TYR A 57 -2.53 -17.45 0.88
N ASP A 58 -2.40 -17.46 2.21
CA ASP A 58 -1.89 -18.63 2.95
C ASP A 58 -2.83 -19.84 2.83
N GLU A 59 -4.15 -19.61 2.84
CA GLU A 59 -5.16 -20.67 2.68
C GLU A 59 -5.08 -21.40 1.33
N TRP A 60 -4.63 -20.71 0.28
CA TRP A 60 -4.57 -21.26 -1.09
C TRP A 60 -3.15 -21.54 -1.57
N ARG A 61 -2.13 -21.06 -0.86
CA ARG A 61 -0.72 -21.14 -1.28
C ARG A 61 -0.28 -22.55 -1.66
N SER A 62 -0.47 -23.52 -0.77
CA SER A 62 -0.01 -24.90 -1.01
C SER A 62 -0.67 -25.52 -2.24
N ARG A 63 -1.96 -25.26 -2.46
CA ARG A 63 -2.70 -25.74 -3.64
C ARG A 63 -2.18 -25.08 -4.93
N GLY A 64 -1.92 -23.78 -4.89
CA GLY A 64 -1.33 -23.06 -6.01
C GLY A 64 0.09 -23.54 -6.35
N GLU A 65 0.95 -23.69 -5.34
CA GLU A 65 2.33 -24.18 -5.51
C GLU A 65 2.38 -25.59 -6.09
N ALA A 66 1.44 -26.46 -5.72
CA ALA A 66 1.32 -27.82 -6.25
C ALA A 66 0.97 -27.88 -7.76
N THR A 67 0.64 -26.75 -8.41
CA THR A 67 0.39 -26.70 -9.85
C THR A 67 1.65 -26.55 -10.70
N ALA A 68 2.81 -26.34 -10.07
CA ALA A 68 4.08 -26.25 -10.78
C ALA A 68 4.49 -27.60 -11.40
N PHE A 69 5.22 -27.56 -12.53
CA PHE A 69 5.87 -28.76 -13.06
C PHE A 69 6.93 -29.30 -12.10
N ASP A 70 7.10 -30.62 -12.07
CA ASP A 70 8.20 -31.26 -11.35
C ASP A 70 9.55 -30.71 -11.83
N GLY A 71 10.38 -30.25 -10.89
CA GLY A 71 11.69 -29.66 -11.20
C GLY A 71 11.64 -28.25 -11.79
N ALA A 72 10.48 -27.59 -11.81
CA ALA A 72 10.37 -26.19 -12.22
C ALA A 72 11.30 -25.31 -11.37
N LYS A 73 12.16 -24.54 -12.03
CA LYS A 73 12.99 -23.53 -11.37
C LYS A 73 12.18 -22.25 -11.23
N ALA A 74 12.18 -21.66 -10.03
CA ALA A 74 11.62 -20.34 -9.83
C ALA A 74 12.38 -19.33 -10.71
N LEU A 75 11.66 -18.64 -11.59
CA LEU A 75 12.20 -17.50 -12.31
C LEU A 75 12.27 -16.32 -11.33
N PRO A 76 13.45 -15.72 -11.10
CA PRO A 76 13.52 -14.55 -10.23
C PRO A 76 12.80 -13.39 -10.91
N ILE A 77 11.64 -13.01 -10.37
CA ILE A 77 10.97 -11.77 -10.77
C ILE A 77 11.69 -10.63 -10.05
N HIS A 78 12.55 -9.92 -10.79
CA HIS A 78 13.20 -8.72 -10.28
C HIS A 78 12.24 -7.54 -10.41
N PHE A 79 11.66 -7.10 -9.30
CA PHE A 79 10.93 -5.85 -9.26
C PHE A 79 11.94 -4.69 -9.26
N GLN A 80 12.11 -4.03 -10.41
CA GLN A 80 12.75 -2.72 -10.46
C GLN A 80 11.81 -1.68 -9.85
N ARG A 81 12.25 -1.02 -8.78
CA ARG A 81 11.54 0.10 -8.18
C ARG A 81 11.43 1.22 -9.24
N GLY A 82 10.22 1.48 -9.77
CA GLY A 82 9.96 2.60 -10.70
C GLY A 82 9.16 2.30 -11.99
N GLN A 83 8.79 1.05 -12.30
CA GLN A 83 8.09 0.72 -13.57
C GLN A 83 6.54 0.80 -13.49
N ALA A 84 5.96 1.13 -12.33
CA ALA A 84 4.51 1.22 -12.17
C ALA A 84 3.90 2.55 -12.67
N GLU A 85 4.72 3.51 -13.10
CA GLU A 85 4.29 4.85 -13.49
C GLU A 85 4.19 5.07 -15.02
N GLN A 86 4.44 4.04 -15.85
CA GLN A 86 4.50 4.19 -17.31
C GLN A 86 3.30 3.64 -18.10
N HIS A 87 2.18 3.33 -17.44
CA HIS A 87 0.94 3.00 -18.15
C HIS A 87 -0.04 4.20 -18.09
N PRO A 88 -0.48 4.75 -19.24
CA PRO A 88 -1.40 5.88 -19.31
C PRO A 88 -2.81 5.53 -18.82
#